data_AF-A0A1Q9URH3-F1
#
_entry.id   AF-A0A1Q9URH3-F1
#
_cell.length_a   1.000
_cell.length_b   1.000
_cell.length_c   1.000
_cell.angle_alpha   90.00
_cell.angle_beta   90.00
_cell.angle_gamma   90.00
#
_symmetry.space_group_name_H-M   'P 1'
#
loop_
_entity.id
_entity.type
_entity.pdbx_description
1 polymer ?
#
loop_
_entity_poly.entity_id
_entity_poly.type
_entity_poly.pdbx_seq_one_letter_code
_entity_poly.pdbx_strand_id
1 'polypeptide(L)'
;MGASPGRSGCRGAGRARRWPRGYAADLTDGWAVGGGLNGGYLLAVNGNALRAANPTKPDPISMSAHYLSASVAGPATVQTRTVREGRSTTTVAADLVQGEEVPITALATYGDLCRLADEVATTADGLVLPPPEECVPNTMAPEELRRFAPTMELTAHVRAVPAPGWLRVRHATCTIAGGMFEEDCGVWDSAGRLVAQSRQLARAPR
;
A
#
# COMPACT_ATOMS: atom_id res chain seq x y z
N MET A 1 -38.29 17.18 24.98
CA MET A 1 -36.89 17.52 24.66
C MET A 1 -36.08 16.25 24.69
N GLY A 2 -35.38 15.91 23.60
CA GLY A 2 -34.53 14.71 23.51
C GLY A 2 -34.82 13.85 22.29
N ALA A 3 -34.63 14.41 21.09
CA ALA A 3 -34.55 13.64 19.85
C ALA A 3 -33.09 13.23 19.60
N SER A 4 -32.86 11.94 19.35
CA SER A 4 -31.57 11.36 18.96
C SER A 4 -31.00 12.02 17.69
N PRO A 5 -29.66 12.18 17.58
CA PRO A 5 -29.06 12.59 16.33
C PRO A 5 -29.01 11.40 15.37
N GLY A 6 -29.87 11.45 14.35
CA GLY A 6 -29.86 10.53 13.22
C GLY A 6 -28.56 10.68 12.40
N ARG A 7 -28.00 9.55 11.99
CA ARG A 7 -26.89 9.47 11.03
C ARG A 7 -27.38 9.94 9.65
N SER A 8 -27.13 11.19 9.33
CA SER A 8 -27.06 11.70 7.94
C SER A 8 -25.75 11.19 7.32
N GLY A 9 -25.66 10.63 6.12
CA GLY A 9 -26.62 10.46 5.04
C GLY A 9 -25.78 10.22 3.79
N CYS A 10 -25.46 8.96 3.47
CA CYS A 10 -24.87 8.62 2.18
C CYS A 10 -25.99 8.53 1.14
N ARG A 11 -26.28 9.63 0.43
CA ARG A 11 -27.14 9.62 -0.76
C ARG A 11 -26.41 10.17 -1.98
N GLY A 12 -26.19 9.27 -2.94
CA GLY A 12 -26.58 9.40 -4.35
C GLY A 12 -25.81 10.35 -5.28
N ALA A 13 -25.10 9.77 -6.25
CA ALA A 13 -24.97 10.24 -7.63
C ALA A 13 -24.46 9.04 -8.46
N GLY A 14 -25.16 8.53 -9.47
CA GLY A 14 -25.21 9.07 -10.82
C GLY A 14 -24.83 7.91 -11.76
N ARG A 15 -25.64 7.61 -12.78
CA ARG A 15 -25.38 6.45 -13.67
C ARG A 15 -24.12 6.71 -14.51
N ALA A 16 -23.09 5.90 -14.28
CA ALA A 16 -21.89 5.86 -15.12
C ALA A 16 -21.88 4.58 -15.99
N ARG A 17 -21.31 4.73 -17.18
CA ARG A 17 -21.30 3.80 -18.32
C ARG A 17 -20.63 2.46 -17.97
N ARG A 18 -21.10 1.36 -18.59
CA ARG A 18 -20.54 0.00 -18.45
C ARG A 18 -19.11 -0.05 -18.98
N TRP A 19 -18.15 -0.44 -18.13
CA TRP A 19 -16.82 -0.97 -18.50
C TRP A 19 -16.60 -2.27 -17.72
N PRO A 20 -16.08 -3.37 -18.30
CA PRO A 20 -16.18 -4.65 -17.60
C PRO A 20 -15.23 -4.85 -16.41
N ARG A 21 -14.29 -3.93 -16.09
CA ARG A 21 -13.58 -3.72 -14.78
C ARG A 21 -12.27 -2.88 -14.87
N GLY A 22 -12.24 -1.85 -15.71
CA GLY A 22 -11.10 -0.92 -15.79
C GLY A 22 -11.35 0.37 -15.00
N TYR A 23 -10.38 0.81 -14.21
CA TYR A 23 -10.39 2.07 -13.47
C TYR A 23 -9.35 3.02 -14.06
N ALA A 24 -9.77 4.17 -14.57
CA ALA A 24 -8.82 5.17 -15.08
C ALA A 24 -8.00 5.77 -13.92
N ALA A 25 -6.72 5.98 -14.16
CA ALA A 25 -5.80 6.66 -13.26
C ALA A 25 -4.98 7.68 -14.05
N ASP A 26 -4.62 8.78 -13.40
CA ASP A 26 -3.66 9.76 -13.94
C ASP A 26 -2.48 9.82 -12.99
N LEU A 27 -1.32 9.37 -13.47
CA LEU A 27 -0.11 9.23 -12.67
C LEU A 27 0.66 10.55 -12.68
N THR A 28 0.94 11.12 -11.51
CA THR A 28 1.71 12.37 -11.39
C THR A 28 3.20 12.09 -11.19
N ASP A 29 4.03 12.97 -11.74
CA ASP A 29 5.48 13.02 -11.55
C ASP A 29 5.90 13.46 -10.13
N GLY A 30 4.98 13.92 -9.29
CA GLY A 30 5.23 14.22 -7.88
C GLY A 30 5.73 13.03 -7.04
N TRP A 31 5.65 11.82 -7.59
CA TRP A 31 6.16 10.58 -7.00
C TRP A 31 7.34 9.97 -7.77
N ALA A 32 8.03 10.76 -8.60
CA ALA A 32 9.17 10.28 -9.37
C ALA A 32 10.36 9.88 -8.47
N VAL A 33 10.95 8.71 -8.74
CA VAL A 33 12.15 8.17 -8.07
C VAL A 33 12.92 7.25 -9.02
N GLY A 34 14.24 7.36 -9.04
CA GLY A 34 15.09 6.39 -9.76
C GLY A 34 14.85 6.28 -11.27
N GLY A 35 14.34 7.33 -11.91
CA GLY A 35 14.00 7.33 -13.35
C GLY A 35 12.62 6.76 -13.70
N GLY A 36 11.79 6.42 -12.71
CA GLY A 36 10.39 6.04 -12.87
C GLY A 36 9.52 6.61 -11.75
N LEU A 37 8.32 6.07 -11.57
CA LEU A 37 7.45 6.40 -10.44
C LEU A 37 7.66 5.45 -9.26
N ASN A 38 7.43 5.97 -8.04
CA ASN A 38 7.56 5.20 -6.80
C ASN A 38 6.65 3.96 -6.80
N GLY A 39 7.21 2.79 -6.50
CA GLY A 39 6.46 1.53 -6.49
C GLY A 39 5.32 1.49 -5.47
N GLY A 40 5.51 2.09 -4.29
CA GLY A 40 4.46 2.22 -3.27
C GLY A 40 3.29 3.10 -3.73
N TYR A 41 3.56 4.15 -4.50
CA TYR A 41 2.52 4.96 -5.15
C TYR A 41 1.71 4.14 -6.15
N LEU A 42 2.36 3.37 -7.03
CA LEU A 42 1.67 2.50 -7.98
C LEU A 42 0.84 1.41 -7.26
N LEU A 43 1.39 0.83 -6.20
CA LEU A 43 0.67 -0.14 -5.37
C LEU A 43 -0.56 0.48 -4.70
N ALA A 44 -0.47 1.72 -4.22
CA ALA A 44 -1.60 2.45 -3.66
C ALA A 44 -2.68 2.75 -4.72
N VAL A 45 -2.30 3.07 -5.96
CA VAL A 45 -3.25 3.23 -7.08
C VAL A 45 -4.00 1.92 -7.35
N ASN A 46 -3.30 0.79 -7.41
CA ASN A 46 -3.94 -0.53 -7.51
C ASN A 46 -4.86 -0.82 -6.32
N GLY A 47 -4.41 -0.52 -5.10
CA GLY A 47 -5.19 -0.70 -3.88
C GLY A 47 -6.49 0.11 -3.88
N ASN A 48 -6.43 1.37 -4.34
CA ASN A 48 -7.61 2.23 -4.43
C ASN A 48 -8.63 1.72 -5.46
N ALA A 49 -8.18 1.21 -6.61
CA ALA A 49 -9.06 0.59 -7.60
C ALA A 49 -9.73 -0.68 -7.05
N LEU A 50 -8.97 -1.52 -6.33
CA LEU A 50 -9.51 -2.71 -5.65
C LEU A 50 -10.50 -2.36 -4.55
N ARG A 51 -10.23 -1.32 -3.74
CA ARG A 51 -11.17 -0.80 -2.74
C ARG A 51 -12.49 -0.37 -3.39
N ALA A 52 -12.41 0.38 -4.50
CA ALA A 52 -13.59 0.82 -5.24
C ALA A 52 -14.38 -0.35 -5.86
N ALA A 53 -13.70 -1.43 -6.24
CA ALA A 53 -14.31 -2.66 -6.74
C ALA A 53 -14.96 -3.52 -5.65
N ASN A 54 -14.57 -3.35 -4.37
CA ASN A 54 -14.98 -4.19 -3.24
C ASN A 54 -15.62 -3.39 -2.09
N PRO A 55 -16.77 -2.71 -2.30
CA PRO A 55 -17.33 -1.79 -1.29
C PRO A 55 -17.77 -2.47 0.02
N THR A 56 -18.02 -3.78 0.01
CA THR A 56 -18.38 -4.54 1.24
C THR A 56 -17.17 -5.00 2.04
N LYS A 57 -16.00 -4.98 1.42
CA LYS A 57 -14.71 -5.44 1.97
C LYS A 57 -13.63 -4.49 1.46
N PRO A 58 -13.63 -3.23 1.90
CA PRO A 58 -12.90 -2.16 1.24
C PRO A 58 -11.41 -2.11 1.60
N ASP A 59 -10.97 -2.88 2.59
CA ASP A 59 -9.65 -2.71 3.18
C ASP A 59 -8.70 -3.86 2.78
N PRO A 60 -7.47 -3.56 2.34
CA PRO A 60 -6.46 -4.59 2.12
C PRO A 60 -6.04 -5.20 3.45
N ILE A 61 -6.14 -6.52 3.59
CA ILE A 61 -5.55 -7.29 4.69
C ILE A 61 -4.14 -7.74 4.32
N SER A 62 -3.97 -8.14 3.06
CA SER A 62 -2.69 -8.57 2.47
C SER A 62 -2.66 -8.16 1.01
N MET A 63 -1.49 -7.72 0.53
CA MET A 63 -1.28 -7.39 -0.87
C MET A 63 0.15 -7.70 -1.25
N SER A 64 0.31 -8.57 -2.25
CA SER A 64 1.60 -8.95 -2.84
C SER A 64 1.66 -8.41 -4.25
N ALA A 65 2.75 -7.74 -4.62
CA ALA A 65 2.91 -7.08 -5.90
C ALA A 65 4.27 -7.42 -6.53
N HIS A 66 4.27 -7.58 -7.85
CA HIS A 66 5.47 -7.73 -8.67
C HIS A 66 5.64 -6.51 -9.56
N TYR A 67 6.85 -5.96 -9.55
CA TYR A 67 7.24 -4.77 -10.32
C TYR A 67 7.99 -5.24 -11.56
N LEU A 68 7.37 -5.03 -12.73
CA LEU A 68 7.78 -5.62 -14.00
C LEU A 68 8.54 -4.61 -14.89
N SER A 69 8.11 -3.35 -14.88
CA SER A 69 8.76 -2.24 -15.58
C SER A 69 8.55 -0.92 -14.83
N ALA A 70 9.26 0.13 -15.23
CA ALA A 70 9.09 1.46 -14.66
C ALA A 70 7.88 2.17 -15.30
N SER A 71 7.03 2.80 -14.50
CA SER A 71 5.97 3.69 -15.00
C SER A 71 6.47 5.13 -15.13
N VAL A 72 5.82 5.89 -16.01
CA VAL A 72 6.00 7.34 -16.16
C VAL A 72 4.73 8.09 -15.77
N ALA A 73 4.83 9.41 -15.61
CA ALA A 73 3.67 10.26 -15.41
C ALA A 73 2.73 10.22 -16.64
N GLY A 74 1.44 10.35 -16.39
CA GLY A 74 0.38 10.37 -17.39
C GLY A 74 -0.68 9.28 -17.20
N PRO A 75 -1.58 9.12 -18.20
CA PRO A 75 -2.71 8.22 -18.09
C PRO A 75 -2.32 6.76 -17.92
N ALA A 76 -3.08 6.06 -17.08
CA ALA A 76 -3.01 4.61 -16.88
C ALA A 76 -4.41 4.05 -16.64
N THR A 77 -4.54 2.72 -16.70
CA THR A 77 -5.78 2.01 -16.33
C THR A 77 -5.45 0.87 -15.39
N VAL A 78 -6.15 0.79 -14.26
CA VAL A 78 -6.08 -0.39 -13.39
C VAL A 78 -7.17 -1.37 -13.80
N GLN A 79 -6.77 -2.55 -14.25
CA GLN A 79 -7.68 -3.67 -14.50
C GLN A 79 -7.82 -4.48 -13.22
N THR A 80 -9.06 -4.73 -12.77
CA THR A 80 -9.29 -5.52 -11.55
C THR A 80 -10.02 -6.82 -11.84
N ARG A 81 -9.72 -7.85 -11.07
CA ARG A 81 -10.43 -9.14 -11.12
C ARG A 81 -10.65 -9.72 -9.74
N THR A 82 -11.85 -10.24 -9.51
CA THR A 82 -12.14 -11.07 -8.34
C THR A 82 -11.68 -12.49 -8.63
N VAL A 83 -10.81 -13.04 -7.78
CA VAL A 83 -10.37 -14.45 -7.82
C VAL A 83 -11.37 -15.33 -7.10
N ARG A 84 -11.76 -14.90 -5.89
CA ARG A 84 -12.63 -15.65 -5.00
C ARG A 84 -13.36 -14.70 -4.08
N GLU A 85 -14.67 -14.85 -4.01
CA GLU A 85 -15.49 -14.19 -3.00
C GLU A 85 -15.69 -15.11 -1.80
N GLY A 86 -15.45 -14.57 -0.61
CA GLY A 86 -15.73 -15.23 0.66
C GLY A 86 -16.65 -14.39 1.52
N ARG A 87 -17.06 -14.98 2.65
CA ARG A 87 -17.95 -14.32 3.62
C ARG A 87 -17.28 -13.11 4.27
N SER A 88 -16.09 -13.29 4.85
CA SER A 88 -15.34 -12.25 5.55
C SER A 88 -14.27 -11.59 4.69
N THR A 89 -13.70 -12.32 3.74
CA THR A 89 -12.62 -11.82 2.86
C THR A 89 -12.92 -12.11 1.39
N THR A 90 -12.33 -11.33 0.50
CA THR A 90 -12.34 -11.55 -0.96
C THR A 90 -10.91 -11.54 -1.46
N THR A 91 -10.53 -12.55 -2.25
CA THR A 91 -9.26 -12.54 -2.98
C THR A 91 -9.47 -11.84 -4.32
N VAL A 92 -8.67 -10.82 -4.59
CA VAL A 92 -8.74 -9.98 -5.78
C VAL A 92 -7.36 -9.75 -6.36
N ALA A 93 -7.28 -9.38 -7.63
CA ALA A 93 -6.04 -8.96 -8.26
C ALA A 93 -6.24 -7.68 -9.07
N ALA A 94 -5.14 -6.96 -9.27
CA ALA A 94 -5.09 -5.74 -10.04
C ALA A 94 -3.82 -5.67 -10.89
N ASP A 95 -3.99 -5.23 -12.13
CA ASP A 95 -2.91 -4.95 -13.07
C ASP A 95 -2.98 -3.48 -13.45
N LEU A 96 -1.90 -2.73 -13.23
CA LEU A 96 -1.80 -1.36 -13.74
C LEU A 96 -1.29 -1.44 -15.16
N VAL A 97 -2.05 -0.86 -16.10
CA VAL A 97 -1.75 -0.86 -17.53
C VAL A 97 -1.40 0.55 -17.96
N GLN A 98 -0.23 0.72 -18.58
CA GLN A 98 0.21 1.98 -19.18
C GLN A 98 0.66 1.70 -20.62
N GLY A 99 -0.08 2.21 -21.60
CA GLY A 99 0.10 1.80 -22.99
C GLY A 99 -0.21 0.32 -23.18
N GLU A 100 0.76 -0.44 -23.70
CA GLU A 100 0.68 -1.91 -23.85
C GLU A 100 1.39 -2.67 -22.72
N GLU A 101 2.01 -1.96 -21.77
CA GLU A 101 2.76 -2.56 -20.67
C GLU A 101 1.91 -2.73 -19.41
N VAL A 102 2.31 -3.69 -18.57
CA VAL A 102 1.83 -3.88 -17.21
C VAL A 102 2.99 -3.65 -16.24
N PRO A 103 3.27 -2.41 -15.80
CA PRO A 103 4.42 -2.14 -14.94
C PRO A 103 4.33 -2.79 -13.56
N ILE A 104 3.12 -3.02 -13.05
CA ILE A 104 2.88 -3.66 -11.76
C ILE A 104 1.63 -4.56 -11.81
N THR A 105 1.76 -5.76 -11.29
CA THR A 105 0.65 -6.69 -11.03
C THR A 105 0.58 -7.02 -9.54
N ALA A 106 -0.63 -7.16 -8.99
CA ALA A 106 -0.83 -7.46 -7.59
C ALA A 106 -1.94 -8.47 -7.34
N LEU A 107 -1.74 -9.32 -6.34
CA LEU A 107 -2.76 -10.20 -5.76
C LEU A 107 -2.99 -9.80 -4.30
N ALA A 108 -4.24 -9.66 -3.90
CA ALA A 108 -4.62 -9.14 -2.60
C ALA A 108 -5.75 -9.92 -1.95
N THR A 109 -5.77 -9.89 -0.62
CA THR A 109 -6.91 -10.28 0.20
C THR A 109 -7.51 -9.02 0.80
N TYR A 110 -8.77 -8.77 0.46
CA TYR A 110 -9.54 -7.63 0.96
C TYR A 110 -10.58 -8.09 1.99
N GLY A 111 -10.85 -7.24 2.97
CA GLY A 111 -11.80 -7.46 4.05
C GLY A 111 -12.32 -6.15 4.60
N ASP A 112 -12.79 -6.18 5.84
CA ASP A 112 -13.24 -5.00 6.59
C ASP A 112 -12.39 -4.92 7.85
N LEU A 113 -11.42 -4.01 7.88
CA LEU A 113 -10.49 -3.89 9.01
C LEU A 113 -11.23 -3.47 10.29
N CYS A 114 -12.36 -2.76 10.18
CA CYS A 114 -13.20 -2.40 11.33
C CYS A 114 -13.91 -3.61 11.96
N ARG A 115 -13.93 -4.76 11.29
CA ARG A 115 -14.45 -6.02 11.82
C ARG A 115 -13.37 -6.95 12.37
N LEU A 116 -12.10 -6.63 12.15
CA LEU A 116 -11.00 -7.32 12.81
C LEU A 116 -10.88 -6.77 14.25
N ALA A 117 -10.47 -7.62 15.19
CA ALA A 117 -10.27 -7.19 16.56
C ALA A 117 -9.19 -6.09 16.62
N ASP A 118 -9.41 -5.06 17.45
CA ASP A 118 -8.47 -3.95 17.61
C ASP A 118 -7.13 -4.36 18.25
N GLU A 119 -7.11 -5.52 18.92
CA GLU A 119 -5.95 -6.04 19.62
C GLU A 119 -5.00 -6.74 18.65
N VAL A 120 -3.83 -6.12 18.44
CA VAL A 120 -2.73 -6.71 17.68
C VAL A 120 -1.71 -7.27 18.67
N ALA A 121 -1.80 -8.57 18.93
CA ALA A 121 -0.75 -9.29 19.65
C ALA A 121 0.50 -9.38 18.76
N THR A 122 1.65 -8.93 19.27
CA THR A 122 2.90 -8.90 18.50
C THR A 122 4.11 -9.18 19.38
N THR A 123 5.08 -9.90 18.83
CA THR A 123 6.44 -10.05 19.40
C THR A 123 7.43 -9.06 18.80
N ALA A 124 6.99 -8.20 17.88
CA ALA A 124 7.84 -7.16 17.33
C ALA A 124 8.10 -6.08 18.39
N ASP A 125 9.38 -5.80 18.64
CA ASP A 125 9.76 -4.78 19.60
C ASP A 125 9.22 -3.40 19.18
N GLY A 126 8.69 -2.66 20.15
CA GLY A 126 8.30 -1.27 19.94
C GLY A 126 9.50 -0.41 19.56
N LEU A 127 9.28 0.58 18.68
CA LEU A 127 10.31 1.56 18.34
C LEU A 127 10.41 2.64 19.41
N VAL A 128 11.59 2.71 20.03
CA VAL A 128 12.04 3.88 20.77
C VAL A 128 12.73 4.80 19.77
N LEU A 129 12.01 5.82 19.33
CA LEU A 129 12.50 6.90 18.46
C LEU A 129 12.30 8.24 19.17
N PRO A 130 13.15 9.24 18.89
CA PRO A 130 12.88 10.61 19.31
C PRO A 130 11.56 11.11 18.68
N PRO A 131 10.94 12.15 19.24
CA PRO A 131 9.76 12.75 18.64
C PRO A 131 10.10 13.33 17.24
N PRO A 132 9.12 13.45 16.33
CA PRO A 132 9.36 13.85 14.93
C PRO A 132 10.14 15.15 14.76
N GLU A 133 9.94 16.12 15.65
CA GLU A 133 10.64 17.41 15.69
C GLU A 133 12.14 17.31 16.02
N GLU A 134 12.57 16.21 16.63
CA GLU A 134 13.98 15.91 16.93
C GLU A 134 14.60 14.95 15.90
N CYS A 135 13.80 14.43 14.97
CA CYS A 135 14.30 13.59 13.87
C CYS A 135 15.00 14.43 12.79
N VAL A 136 16.01 13.82 12.16
CA VAL A 136 16.67 14.41 10.99
C VAL A 136 15.90 14.07 9.70
N PRO A 137 15.76 15.00 8.75
CA PRO A 137 15.19 14.69 7.44
C PRO A 137 16.03 13.68 6.67
N ASN A 138 15.36 12.89 5.81
CA ASN A 138 16.01 11.91 4.94
C ASN A 138 17.02 12.52 3.96
N THR A 139 16.95 13.82 3.69
CA THR A 139 17.93 14.55 2.88
C THR A 139 19.32 14.58 3.51
N MET A 140 19.43 14.35 4.82
CA MET A 140 20.71 14.23 5.53
C MET A 140 21.23 12.79 5.61
N ALA A 141 20.55 11.81 5.01
CA ALA A 141 21.04 10.44 4.98
C ALA A 141 22.37 10.34 4.19
N PRO A 142 23.29 9.44 4.59
CA PRO A 142 24.47 9.08 3.82
C PRO A 142 24.12 8.83 2.34
N GLU A 143 25.01 9.21 1.42
CA GLU A 143 24.76 9.11 -0.01
C GLU A 143 24.47 7.66 -0.43
N GLU A 144 25.16 6.70 0.18
CA GLU A 144 24.99 5.27 -0.02
C GLU A 144 23.55 4.82 0.26
N LEU A 145 22.91 5.38 1.29
CA LEU A 145 21.52 5.08 1.64
C LEU A 145 20.50 5.81 0.76
N ARG A 146 20.92 6.86 0.04
CA ARG A 146 20.06 7.59 -0.91
C ARG A 146 20.12 7.01 -2.33
N ARG A 147 20.97 6.02 -2.58
CA ARG A 147 21.04 5.34 -3.89
C ARG A 147 19.75 4.57 -4.15
N PHE A 148 19.27 4.66 -5.38
CA PHE A 148 18.07 3.95 -5.80
C PHE A 148 18.30 2.43 -5.85
N ALA A 149 17.37 1.68 -5.23
CA ALA A 149 17.29 0.23 -5.28
C ALA A 149 15.95 -0.16 -5.91
N PRO A 150 15.92 -0.78 -7.11
CA PRO A 150 14.66 -1.17 -7.72
C PRO A 150 14.08 -2.40 -7.01
N THR A 151 12.87 -2.23 -6.49
CA THR A 151 12.02 -3.29 -5.93
C THR A 151 11.58 -4.24 -7.05
N MET A 152 11.58 -5.54 -6.78
CA MET A 152 11.11 -6.59 -7.70
C MET A 152 9.80 -7.22 -7.22
N GLU A 153 9.67 -7.43 -5.92
CA GLU A 153 8.46 -7.94 -5.27
C GLU A 153 8.29 -7.25 -3.91
N LEU A 154 7.04 -7.00 -3.53
CA LEU A 154 6.69 -6.52 -2.19
C LEU A 154 5.39 -7.17 -1.74
N THR A 155 5.42 -7.75 -0.55
CA THR A 155 4.22 -8.21 0.17
C THR A 155 4.02 -7.36 1.41
N ALA A 156 2.86 -6.72 1.52
CA ALA A 156 2.43 -5.97 2.68
C ALA A 156 1.20 -6.63 3.31
N HIS A 157 1.11 -6.54 4.63
CA HIS A 157 -0.04 -6.93 5.39
C HIS A 157 -0.47 -5.83 6.34
N VAL A 158 -1.75 -5.47 6.31
CA VAL A 158 -2.34 -4.45 7.18
C VAL A 158 -3.04 -5.16 8.34
N ARG A 159 -2.83 -4.65 9.55
CA ARG A 159 -3.30 -5.24 10.81
C ARG A 159 -4.47 -4.48 11.39
N ALA A 160 -4.48 -3.15 11.23
CA ALA A 160 -5.51 -2.29 11.78
C ALA A 160 -5.62 -0.97 11.00
N VAL A 161 -6.75 -0.28 11.16
CA VAL A 161 -6.87 1.13 10.74
C VAL A 161 -6.02 1.98 11.68
N PRO A 162 -5.01 2.72 11.18
CA PRO A 162 -4.09 3.45 12.05
C PRO A 162 -4.79 4.61 12.77
N ALA A 163 -4.37 4.86 14.02
CA ALA A 163 -4.73 6.09 14.70
C ALA A 163 -4.20 7.32 13.92
N PRO A 164 -4.90 8.46 13.92
CA PRO A 164 -4.42 9.68 13.27
C PRO A 164 -3.06 10.12 13.84
N GLY A 165 -2.17 10.61 12.97
CA GLY A 165 -0.88 11.16 13.35
C GLY A 165 0.30 10.47 12.66
N TRP A 166 1.49 10.68 13.21
CA TRP A 166 2.73 10.12 12.67
C TRP A 166 2.77 8.60 12.78
N LEU A 167 3.26 7.97 11.71
CA LEU A 167 3.64 6.57 11.72
C LEU A 167 5.13 6.46 12.03
N ARG A 168 5.49 5.50 12.88
CA ARG A 168 6.88 5.09 13.11
C ARG A 168 7.16 3.86 12.26
N VAL A 169 8.27 3.90 11.52
CA VAL A 169 8.61 2.86 10.55
C VAL A 169 10.00 2.33 10.85
N ARG A 170 10.15 1.00 10.89
CA ARG A 170 11.44 0.33 10.96
C ARG A 170 11.64 -0.47 9.69
N HIS A 171 12.66 -0.12 8.92
CA HIS A 171 13.19 -0.97 7.86
C HIS A 171 14.40 -1.72 8.40
N ALA A 172 14.53 -3.00 8.07
CA ALA A 172 15.66 -3.83 8.44
C ALA A 172 15.96 -4.83 7.33
N THR A 173 17.23 -5.20 7.21
CA THR A 173 17.66 -6.32 6.36
C THR A 173 18.54 -7.25 7.20
N CYS A 174 18.37 -8.55 7.01
CA CYS A 174 19.26 -9.56 7.58
C CYS A 174 20.02 -10.35 6.51
N THR A 175 19.68 -10.14 5.23
CA THR A 175 20.19 -10.94 4.12
C THR A 175 20.47 -10.05 2.92
N ILE A 176 21.72 -10.11 2.46
CA ILE A 176 22.16 -9.58 1.17
C ILE A 176 22.87 -10.72 0.45
N ALA A 177 22.39 -11.09 -0.73
CA ALA A 177 22.94 -12.20 -1.50
C ALA A 177 22.76 -11.97 -3.00
N GLY A 178 23.79 -12.27 -3.79
CA GLY A 178 23.70 -12.22 -5.25
C GLY A 178 23.34 -10.85 -5.83
N GLY A 179 23.76 -9.75 -5.19
CA GLY A 179 23.42 -8.39 -5.62
C GLY A 179 21.96 -8.00 -5.36
N MET A 180 21.29 -8.69 -4.45
CA MET A 180 19.92 -8.42 -4.00
C MET A 180 19.87 -8.37 -2.48
N PHE A 181 18.84 -7.73 -1.94
CA PHE A 181 18.58 -7.70 -0.51
C PHE A 181 17.08 -7.85 -0.22
N GLU A 182 16.80 -8.41 0.94
CA GLU A 182 15.46 -8.47 1.52
C GLU A 182 15.32 -7.34 2.53
N GLU A 183 14.26 -6.57 2.44
CA GLU A 183 13.93 -5.53 3.42
C GLU A 183 12.61 -5.87 4.10
N ASP A 184 12.69 -6.09 5.42
CA ASP A 184 11.56 -6.20 6.31
C ASP A 184 11.18 -4.82 6.84
N CYS A 185 9.89 -4.52 6.86
CA CYS A 185 9.34 -3.28 7.37
C CYS A 185 8.24 -3.54 8.41
N GLY A 186 8.31 -2.83 9.54
CA GLY A 186 7.22 -2.71 10.49
C GLY A 186 6.73 -1.27 10.57
N VAL A 187 5.42 -1.09 10.72
CA VAL A 187 4.78 0.23 10.81
C VAL A 187 3.92 0.30 12.06
N TRP A 188 4.20 1.26 12.93
CA TRP A 188 3.47 1.51 14.17
C TRP A 188 2.75 2.86 14.09
N ASP A 189 1.51 2.92 14.56
CA ASP A 189 0.76 4.17 14.61
C ASP A 189 1.16 5.07 15.80
N SER A 190 0.51 6.23 15.89
CA SER A 190 0.72 7.21 16.95
C SER A 190 0.37 6.70 18.35
N ALA A 191 -0.50 5.69 18.46
CA ALA A 191 -0.82 5.00 19.70
C ALA A 191 0.17 3.86 20.04
N GLY A 192 1.17 3.62 19.19
CA GLY A 192 2.17 2.57 19.37
C GLY A 192 1.70 1.17 18.99
N ARG A 193 0.58 1.05 18.29
CA ARG A 193 0.09 -0.23 17.78
C ARG A 193 0.77 -0.55 16.45
N LEU A 194 1.20 -1.80 16.27
CA LEU A 194 1.68 -2.29 14.97
C LEU A 194 0.50 -2.37 14.00
N VAL A 195 0.52 -1.57 12.93
CA VAL A 195 -0.59 -1.45 11.98
C VAL A 195 -0.29 -2.05 10.61
N ALA A 196 0.98 -2.20 10.25
CA ALA A 196 1.36 -2.92 9.03
C ALA A 196 2.73 -3.58 9.17
N GLN A 197 2.94 -4.61 8.36
CA GLN A 197 4.22 -5.25 8.14
C GLN A 197 4.40 -5.50 6.65
N SER A 198 5.62 -5.41 6.14
CA SER A 198 5.91 -5.81 4.77
C SER A 198 7.28 -6.42 4.63
N ARG A 199 7.48 -7.14 3.53
CA ARG A 199 8.78 -7.58 3.04
C ARG A 199 8.88 -7.21 1.57
N GLN A 200 10.03 -6.70 1.16
CA GLN A 200 10.35 -6.53 -0.25
C GLN A 200 11.66 -7.21 -0.63
N LEU A 201 11.73 -7.69 -1.86
CA LEU A 201 12.97 -8.11 -2.51
C LEU A 201 13.37 -7.04 -3.52
N ALA A 202 14.59 -6.52 -3.39
CA ALA A 202 15.12 -5.47 -4.25
C ALA A 202 16.53 -5.79 -4.74
N ARG A 203 16.93 -5.18 -5.86
CA ARG A 203 18.33 -5.22 -6.30
C ARG A 203 19.14 -4.24 -5.47
N ALA A 204 20.31 -4.68 -5.01
CA ALA A 204 21.25 -3.82 -4.32
C ALA A 204 21.69 -2.67 -5.25
N PRO A 205 21.83 -1.43 -4.74
CA PRO A 205 22.41 -0.34 -5.50
C PRO A 205 23.82 -0.69 -5.99
N ARG A 206 24.17 -0.24 -7.19
CA ARG A 206 25.53 -0.36 -7.73
C ARG A 206 26.44 0.77 -7.24
#